data_AF-A0A0Q1BQ37-F1
#
_entry.id   AF-A0A0Q1BQ37-F1
#
_cell.length_a   1.000
_cell.length_b   1.000
_cell.length_c   1.000
_cell.angle_alpha   90.00
_cell.angle_beta   90.00
_cell.angle_gamma   90.00
#
_symmetry.space_group_name_H-M   'P 1'
#
loop_
_entity.id
_entity.type
_entity.pdbx_description
1 polymer ?
#
loop_
_entity_poly.entity_id
_entity_poly.type
_entity_poly.pdbx_seq_one_letter_code
_entity_poly.pdbx_strand_id
1 'polypeptide(L)'
;MAMRLSFTVDSDVIDMIDTYAKTNSIKREKAILDLIEAGITHMQEGGKLKNEPKRSFEEFSLMKRDVEDLKAVLQDMQNELHLMHHILEDDLLREAGGIPFQNRRWWEFWKV
;
A
#
# COMPACT_ATOMS: atom_id res chain seq x y z
N MET A 1 16.46 5.67 39.63
CA MET A 1 15.39 4.85 39.02
C MET A 1 15.80 4.56 37.58
N ALA A 2 15.72 3.32 37.13
CA ALA A 2 15.99 2.96 35.73
C ALA A 2 14.66 2.81 34.98
N MET A 3 14.47 3.57 33.90
CA MET A 3 13.29 3.49 33.03
C MET A 3 13.71 2.79 31.73
N ARG A 4 12.94 1.79 31.30
CA ARG A 4 13.15 1.10 30.03
C ARG A 4 12.16 1.65 29.00
N LEU A 5 12.67 2.13 27.88
CA LEU A 5 11.86 2.61 26.76
C LEU A 5 12.07 1.67 25.56
N SER A 6 10.98 1.36 24.87
CA SER A 6 10.99 0.58 23.63
C SER A 6 10.07 1.28 22.63
N PHE A 7 10.58 1.54 21.43
CA PHE A 7 9.84 2.21 20.37
C PHE A 7 10.22 1.62 19.01
N THR A 8 9.30 1.67 18.06
CA THR A 8 9.51 1.25 16.68
C THR A 8 9.92 2.44 15.83
N VAL A 9 10.87 2.25 14.92
CA VAL A 9 11.49 3.30 14.13
C VAL A 9 11.71 2.79 12.71
N ASP A 10 11.55 3.66 11.72
CA ASP A 10 11.88 3.36 10.33
C ASP A 10 13.37 3.02 10.16
N SER A 11 13.68 2.14 9.20
CA SER A 11 15.06 1.73 8.89
C SER A 11 15.94 2.94 8.58
N ASP A 12 15.43 3.90 7.81
CA ASP A 12 16.17 5.10 7.41
C ASP A 12 16.59 5.95 8.63
N VAL A 13 15.73 6.00 9.66
CA VAL A 13 16.02 6.75 10.89
C VAL A 13 17.03 6.01 11.76
N ILE A 14 16.97 4.69 11.82
CA ILE A 14 18.01 3.87 12.47
C ILE A 14 19.36 4.07 11.78
N ASP A 15 19.40 4.10 10.45
CA ASP A 15 20.63 4.30 9.69
C ASP A 15 21.25 5.70 9.93
N MET A 16 20.40 6.74 10.05
CA MET A 16 20.84 8.08 10.45
C MET A 16 21.44 8.08 11.87
N ILE A 17 20.79 7.41 12.82
CA ILE A 17 21.28 7.28 14.20
C ILE A 17 22.61 6.52 14.22
N ASP A 18 22.74 5.44 13.46
CA ASP A 18 23.98 4.66 13.36
C ASP A 18 25.12 5.46 12.75
N THR A 19 24.82 6.29 11.76
CA THR A 19 25.80 7.21 11.16
C THR A 19 26.28 8.24 12.18
N TYR A 20 25.35 8.82 12.96
CA TYR A 20 25.69 9.74 14.04
C TYR A 20 26.52 9.05 15.14
N ALA A 21 26.14 7.83 15.52
CA ALA A 21 26.84 7.04 16.54
C ALA A 21 28.27 6.72 16.12
N LYS A 22 28.49 6.30 14.86
CA LYS A 22 29.82 6.07 14.28
C LYS A 22 30.65 7.34 14.25
N THR A 23 30.07 8.46 13.81
CA THR A 23 30.76 9.75 13.71
C THR A 23 31.26 10.23 15.08
N ASN A 24 30.46 10.03 16.13
CA ASN A 24 30.80 10.46 17.49
C ASN A 24 31.48 9.34 18.32
N SER A 25 31.74 8.17 17.72
CA SER A 25 32.32 6.99 18.40
C SER A 25 31.59 6.60 19.70
N ILE A 26 30.26 6.69 19.69
CA ILE A 26 29.39 6.33 20.82
C ILE A 26 28.53 5.12 20.50
N LYS A 27 28.02 4.46 21.54
CA LYS A 27 27.03 3.39 21.37
C LYS A 27 25.70 3.94 20.89
N ARG A 28 24.96 3.15 20.13
CA ARG A 28 23.64 3.51 19.57
C ARG A 28 22.67 3.99 20.65
N GLU A 29 22.62 3.31 21.80
CA GLU A 29 21.72 3.68 22.90
C GLU A 29 22.05 5.08 23.44
N LYS A 30 23.34 5.41 23.52
CA LYS A 30 23.80 6.72 23.96
C LYS A 30 23.52 7.80 22.90
N ALA A 31 23.76 7.49 21.63
CA ALA A 31 23.42 8.37 20.51
C ALA A 31 21.94 8.76 20.50
N ILE A 32 21.05 7.80 20.75
CA ILE A 32 19.60 8.07 20.84
C ILE A 32 19.31 9.07 21.95
N LEU A 33 19.90 8.89 23.14
CA LEU A 33 19.69 9.79 24.26
C LEU A 33 20.23 11.19 23.97
N ASP A 34 21.45 11.29 23.43
CA ASP A 34 22.09 12.58 23.10
C ASP A 34 21.26 13.36 22.06
N LEU A 35 20.70 12.67 21.05
CA LEU A 35 19.82 13.29 20.06
C LEU A 35 18.47 13.74 20.65
N ILE A 36 17.91 12.98 21.59
CA ILE A 36 16.68 13.35 22.30
C ILE A 36 16.94 14.58 23.18
N GLU A 37 18.03 14.60 23.94
CA GLU A 37 18.41 15.73 24.80
C GLU A 37 18.64 16.99 23.96
N ALA A 38 19.41 16.90 22.88
CA ALA A 38 19.62 18.01 21.95
C ALA A 38 18.30 18.53 21.35
N GLY A 39 17.36 17.63 21.02
CA GLY A 39 16.03 17.99 20.53
C GLY A 39 15.20 18.73 21.59
N ILE A 40 15.24 18.30 22.84
CA ILE A 40 14.54 18.95 23.97
C ILE A 40 15.14 20.35 24.21
N THR A 41 16.47 20.47 24.27
CA THR A 41 17.15 21.75 24.46
C THR A 41 16.81 22.73 23.33
N HIS A 42 16.86 22.27 22.07
CA HIS A 42 16.50 23.09 20.91
C HIS A 42 15.03 23.58 20.95
N MET A 43 14.09 22.80 21.49
CA MET A 43 12.70 23.24 21.72
C MET A 43 12.57 24.25 22.86
N GLN A 44 13.31 24.06 23.94
CA GLN A 44 13.31 24.99 25.07
C GLN A 44 13.91 26.35 24.71
N GLU A 45 14.90 26.38 23.81
CA GLU A 45 15.54 27.60 23.31
C GLU A 45 14.70 28.36 22.26
N GLY A 46 13.46 27.92 22.01
CA GLY A 46 12.55 28.57 21.06
C GLY A 46 12.82 28.20 19.60
N GLY A 47 13.66 27.18 19.35
CA GLY A 47 13.81 26.59 18.04
C GLY A 47 12.46 26.08 17.53
N LYS A 48 12.11 26.43 16.30
CA LYS A 48 10.96 25.82 15.64
C LYS A 48 11.45 24.58 14.93
N LEU A 49 11.04 23.40 15.41
CA LEU A 49 11.09 22.21 14.55
C LEU A 49 10.11 22.52 13.42
N LYS A 50 10.58 22.40 12.18
CA LYS A 50 9.66 22.11 11.09
C LYS A 50 9.07 20.74 11.41
N ASN A 51 8.00 20.74 12.20
CA ASN A 51 7.00 19.70 12.17
C ASN A 51 6.41 19.77 10.75
N GLU A 52 7.13 19.26 9.77
CA GLU A 52 6.43 18.55 8.73
C GLU A 52 5.72 17.44 9.50
N PRO A 53 4.38 17.46 9.57
CA PRO A 53 3.67 16.37 10.19
C PRO A 53 4.13 15.14 9.40
N LYS A 54 5.00 14.33 10.01
CA LYS A 54 5.17 12.94 9.62
C LYS A 54 3.77 12.37 9.79
N ARG A 55 2.99 12.41 8.70
CA ARG A 55 1.64 11.84 8.56
C ARG A 55 1.66 10.56 9.36
N SER A 56 0.82 10.53 10.38
CA SER A 56 0.90 9.51 11.41
C SER A 56 0.97 8.16 10.71
N PHE A 57 1.97 7.36 11.07
CA PHE A 57 2.20 6.05 10.48
C PHE A 57 0.92 5.19 10.50
N GLU A 58 0.08 5.42 11.50
CA GLU A 58 -1.27 4.86 11.61
C GLU A 58 -2.18 5.32 10.46
N GLU A 59 -2.26 6.60 10.12
CA GLU A 59 -3.04 7.11 8.98
C GLU A 59 -2.59 6.52 7.64
N PHE A 60 -1.28 6.36 7.43
CA PHE A 60 -0.77 5.75 6.21
C PHE A 60 -1.12 4.25 6.13
N SER A 61 -0.96 3.54 7.24
CA SER A 61 -1.33 2.11 7.31
C SER A 61 -2.83 1.89 7.10
N LEU A 62 -3.66 2.80 7.61
CA LEU A 62 -5.11 2.79 7.45
C LEU A 62 -5.49 3.10 5.99
N MET A 63 -4.91 4.14 5.39
CA MET A 63 -5.11 4.44 3.96
C MET A 63 -4.70 3.28 3.06
N LYS A 64 -3.58 2.61 3.36
CA LYS A 64 -3.13 1.46 2.56
C LYS A 64 -4.15 0.31 2.62
N ARG A 65 -4.68 0.03 3.81
CA ARG A 65 -5.72 -0.99 4.00
C ARG A 65 -6.99 -0.63 3.25
N ASP A 66 -7.45 0.61 3.37
CA ASP A 66 -8.65 1.08 2.65
C ASP A 66 -8.49 0.96 1.12
N VAL A 67 -7.29 1.22 0.60
CA VAL A 67 -6.98 1.05 -0.83
C VAL A 67 -6.96 -0.43 -1.24
N GLU A 68 -6.45 -1.32 -0.39
CA GLU A 68 -6.48 -2.77 -0.65
C GLU A 68 -7.92 -3.31 -0.64
N ASP A 69 -8.75 -2.85 0.29
CA ASP A 69 -10.17 -3.22 0.36
C ASP A 69 -10.94 -2.71 -0.87
N LEU A 70 -10.70 -1.46 -1.30
CA LEU A 70 -11.28 -0.91 -2.54
C LEU A 70 -10.85 -1.70 -3.79
N LYS A 71 -9.60 -2.16 -3.83
CA LYS A 71 -9.12 -3.00 -4.94
C LYS A 71 -9.86 -4.34 -4.99
N ALA A 72 -10.13 -4.95 -3.85
CA ALA A 72 -10.91 -6.19 -3.78
C ALA A 72 -12.34 -5.99 -4.31
N VAL A 73 -13.01 -4.92 -3.88
CA VAL A 73 -14.37 -4.57 -4.38
C VAL A 73 -14.39 -4.34 -5.89
N LEU A 74 -13.38 -3.65 -6.43
CA LEU A 74 -13.27 -3.43 -7.88
C LEU A 74 -13.05 -4.74 -8.66
N GLN A 75 -12.28 -5.68 -8.11
CA GLN A 75 -12.12 -7.00 -8.72
C GLN A 75 -13.42 -7.79 -8.72
N ASP A 76 -14.18 -7.74 -7.63
CA ASP A 76 -15.49 -8.40 -7.57
C ASP A 76 -16.46 -7.80 -8.59
N MET A 77 -16.53 -6.47 -8.70
CA MET A 77 -17.32 -5.80 -9.74
C MET A 77 -16.88 -6.19 -11.16
N GLN A 78 -15.57 -6.31 -11.40
CA GLN A 78 -15.05 -6.75 -12.70
C GLN A 78 -15.48 -8.18 -13.04
N ASN A 79 -15.51 -9.07 -12.05
CA ASN A 79 -15.97 -10.44 -12.22
C ASN A 79 -17.47 -10.50 -12.50
N GLU A 80 -18.28 -9.73 -11.75
CA GLU A 80 -19.72 -9.62 -11.99
C GLU A 80 -20.03 -9.07 -13.39
N LEU A 81 -19.29 -8.06 -13.85
CA LEU A 81 -19.43 -7.53 -15.21
C LEU A 81 -19.08 -8.57 -16.28
N HIS A 82 -18.04 -9.39 -16.07
CA HIS A 82 -17.73 -10.49 -16.97
C HIS A 82 -18.85 -11.53 -17.02
N LEU A 83 -19.43 -11.88 -15.87
CA LEU A 83 -20.55 -12.82 -15.79
C LEU A 83 -21.78 -12.24 -16.49
N MET A 84 -22.12 -10.98 -16.26
CA MET A 84 -23.21 -10.30 -16.95
C MET A 84 -22.99 -10.26 -18.46
N HIS A 85 -21.75 -9.97 -18.90
CA HIS A 85 -21.41 -9.97 -20.32
C HIS A 85 -21.64 -11.35 -20.94
N HIS A 86 -21.16 -12.41 -20.30
CA HIS A 86 -21.38 -13.78 -20.77
C HIS A 86 -22.86 -14.17 -20.79
N ILE A 87 -23.64 -13.80 -19.78
CA ILE A 87 -25.08 -14.07 -19.75
C ILE A 87 -25.78 -13.35 -20.90
N LEU A 88 -25.42 -12.09 -21.15
CA LEU A 88 -25.98 -11.32 -22.27
C LEU A 88 -25.58 -11.90 -23.63
N GLU A 89 -24.34 -12.37 -23.78
CA GLU A 89 -23.92 -13.08 -25.00
C GLU A 89 -24.71 -14.38 -25.20
N ASP A 90 -24.87 -15.18 -24.15
CA ASP A 90 -25.63 -16.43 -24.18
C ASP A 90 -27.12 -16.19 -24.48
N ASP A 91 -27.73 -15.17 -23.88
CA ASP A 91 -29.13 -14.81 -24.12
C ASP A 91 -29.31 -14.25 -25.55
N LEU A 92 -28.39 -13.43 -26.06
CA LEU A 92 -28.39 -12.99 -27.45
C LEU A 92 -28.28 -14.18 -28.42
N LEU A 93 -27.42 -15.16 -28.12
CA LEU A 93 -27.30 -16.39 -28.92
C LEU A 93 -28.56 -17.25 -28.88
N ARG A 94 -29.27 -17.28 -27.73
CA ARG A 94 -30.53 -17.99 -27.56
C ARG A 94 -31.71 -17.29 -28.25
N GLU A 95 -31.84 -15.98 -28.08
CA GLU A 95 -32.88 -15.15 -28.73
C GLU A 95 -32.70 -15.10 -30.25
N ALA A 96 -31.45 -15.17 -30.75
CA ALA A 96 -31.15 -15.28 -32.17
C ALA A 96 -31.65 -16.58 -32.82
N GLY A 97 -32.28 -17.49 -32.07
CA GLY A 97 -33.21 -18.48 -32.61
C GLY A 97 -32.64 -19.26 -33.79
N GLY A 98 -31.49 -19.90 -33.60
CA GLY A 98 -30.91 -20.93 -34.48
C GLY A 98 -31.18 -20.78 -35.98
N ILE A 99 -30.31 -20.06 -36.69
CA ILE A 99 -30.03 -20.37 -38.10
C ILE A 99 -28.65 -21.05 -38.16
N PRO A 100 -28.59 -22.39 -38.34
CA PRO A 100 -27.36 -23.18 -38.28
C PRO A 100 -26.25 -22.77 -39.26
N PHE A 101 -26.58 -21.98 -40.29
CA PHE A 101 -25.65 -21.53 -41.31
C PHE A 101 -24.63 -20.49 -40.81
N GLN A 102 -24.94 -19.72 -39.76
CA GLN A 102 -24.00 -18.69 -39.24
C GLN A 102 -23.14 -19.17 -38.06
N ASN A 103 -23.43 -20.36 -37.52
CA ASN A 103 -22.73 -20.90 -36.35
C ASN A 103 -21.45 -21.71 -36.69
N ARG A 104 -21.15 -21.87 -37.98
CA ARG A 104 -19.85 -22.36 -38.43
C ARG A 104 -19.01 -21.17 -38.85
N ARG A 105 -17.79 -21.09 -38.31
CA ARG A 105 -16.81 -20.16 -38.86
C ARG A 105 -16.60 -20.56 -40.34
N TRP A 106 -16.59 -19.62 -41.28
CA TRP A 106 -16.58 -19.88 -42.72
C TRP A 106 -15.52 -20.90 -43.21
N TRP A 107 -14.47 -21.13 -42.43
CA TRP A 107 -13.46 -22.16 -42.70
C TRP A 107 -13.81 -23.60 -42.28
N GLU A 108 -14.87 -23.81 -41.50
CA GLU A 108 -15.34 -25.13 -41.05
C GLU A 108 -16.20 -25.86 -42.10
N PHE A 109 -16.55 -25.18 -43.20
CA PHE A 109 -17.23 -25.80 -44.35
C PHE A 109 -16.33 -26.74 -45.16
N TRP A 110 -15.01 -26.68 -44.98
CA TRP A 110 -14.04 -27.49 -45.72
C TRP A 110 -13.63 -28.79 -45.00
N LYS A 111 -14.16 -29.05 -43.80
CA LYS A 111 -13.93 -30.30 -43.07
C LYS A 111 -15.21 -31.13 -43.11
N VAL A 112 -15.26 -31.98 -44.14
CA VAL A 112 -15.98 -33.26 -44.35
C VAL A 112 -17.19 -33.54 -43.48
#